data_AF-A0A2T3YWD9-F1
#
_entry.id   AF-A0A2T3YWD9-F1
#
_cell.length_a   1.000
_cell.length_b   1.000
_cell.length_c   1.000
_cell.angle_alpha   90.00
_cell.angle_beta   90.00
_cell.angle_gamma   90.00
#
_symmetry.space_group_name_H-M   'P 1'
#
loop_
_entity.id
_entity.type
_entity.pdbx_description
1 polymer ?
#
loop_
_entity_poly.entity_id
_entity_poly.type
_entity_poly.pdbx_seq_one_letter_code
_entity_poly.pdbx_strand_id
1 'polypeptide(L)'
;MIHFIRFLLLVLPAFSVVAQTSYCTFDQIRRKDVSGCICQGHKDDCDPVKGCDACGFEIKERRTHSKAPQCPVGCTAQDWNCRGCGIWYTTLCNSLQLCLKGSKCVSSNKISKNGPSSWILLPQDEPLITNTDLLPGILEMANNPGKYGDAFDFAQRNYDPDKQALALNSVRTRTMEQFHIHVCSKPTTQNPRVIKRLQAAKLNPTKELLPIPKLKPTDPNLWCKSVASGKGPVTDFVQSIHALFQKPKAVCKEIAGAAIVQDFNKNRWGCVTDSKDGPLPDFCSGYH
;
A
#
# COMPACT_ATOMS: atom_id res chain seq x y z
N MET A 1 19.19 78.49 -27.01
CA MET A 1 17.92 77.75 -26.87
C MET A 1 18.25 76.29 -26.64
N ILE A 2 18.05 75.78 -25.43
CA ILE A 2 18.36 74.40 -25.04
C ILE A 2 17.04 73.62 -25.05
N HIS A 3 16.90 72.65 -25.94
CA HIS A 3 15.75 71.73 -25.99
C HIS A 3 15.96 70.60 -24.98
N PHE A 4 15.18 70.59 -23.90
CA PHE A 4 15.10 69.47 -22.97
C PHE A 4 14.10 68.43 -23.51
N ILE A 5 14.62 67.28 -23.95
CA ILE A 5 13.79 66.09 -24.26
C ILE A 5 13.43 65.43 -22.92
N ARG A 6 12.16 65.53 -22.52
CA ARG A 6 11.61 64.78 -21.38
C ARG A 6 11.42 63.31 -21.79
N PHE A 7 12.28 62.42 -21.29
CA PHE A 7 12.02 60.98 -21.29
C PHE A 7 10.94 60.67 -20.24
N LEU A 8 9.75 60.32 -20.71
CA LEU A 8 8.68 59.80 -19.87
C LEU A 8 8.95 58.30 -19.62
N LEU A 9 9.62 57.97 -18.52
CA LEU A 9 9.77 56.60 -18.02
C LEU A 9 8.40 56.12 -17.49
N LEU A 10 7.66 55.42 -18.33
CA LEU A 10 6.49 54.64 -17.93
C LEU A 10 6.96 53.46 -17.07
N VAL A 11 6.94 53.66 -15.74
CA VAL A 11 7.07 52.57 -14.76
C VAL A 11 5.78 51.76 -14.82
N LEU A 12 5.74 50.75 -15.69
CA LEU A 12 4.68 49.75 -15.67
C LEU A 12 4.80 48.98 -14.34
N PRO A 13 3.75 48.93 -13.51
CA PRO A 13 3.74 48.04 -12.37
C PRO A 13 3.83 46.61 -12.90
N ALA A 14 4.96 45.96 -12.64
CA ALA A 14 5.09 44.52 -12.81
C ALA A 14 4.11 43.87 -11.82
N PHE A 15 2.87 43.66 -12.26
CA PHE A 15 1.93 42.81 -11.57
C PHE A 15 2.50 41.40 -11.64
N SER A 16 3.28 41.03 -10.63
CA SER A 16 3.60 39.64 -10.34
C SER A 16 2.27 38.95 -10.04
N VAL A 17 1.65 38.39 -11.07
CA VAL A 17 0.56 37.44 -10.90
C VAL A 17 1.17 36.27 -10.14
N VAL A 18 0.96 36.23 -8.84
CA VAL A 18 1.22 35.03 -8.05
C VAL A 18 0.27 33.98 -8.61
N ALA A 19 0.76 33.18 -9.56
CA ALA A 19 0.03 32.01 -10.03
C ALA A 19 -0.16 31.13 -8.80
N GLN A 20 -1.37 31.14 -8.24
CA GLN A 20 -1.71 30.32 -7.10
C GLN A 20 -1.68 28.87 -7.58
N THR A 21 -0.59 28.16 -7.27
CA THR A 21 -0.43 26.77 -7.69
C THR A 21 -1.55 25.94 -7.07
N SER A 22 -2.45 25.42 -7.90
CA SER A 22 -3.58 24.62 -7.44
C SER A 22 -3.12 23.25 -6.92
N TYR A 23 -3.89 22.64 -6.02
CA TYR A 23 -3.66 21.26 -5.61
C TYR A 23 -3.83 20.28 -6.78
N CYS A 24 -3.07 19.19 -6.76
CA CYS A 24 -3.20 18.14 -7.76
C CYS A 24 -4.57 17.48 -7.66
N THR A 25 -5.31 17.49 -8.76
CA THR A 25 -6.58 16.79 -8.86
C THR A 25 -6.37 15.28 -8.92
N PHE A 26 -7.42 14.52 -8.60
CA PHE A 26 -7.44 13.06 -8.76
C PHE A 26 -6.96 12.62 -10.15
N ASP A 27 -7.41 13.34 -11.17
CA ASP A 27 -7.13 13.08 -12.58
C ASP A 27 -5.67 13.38 -12.98
N GLN A 28 -5.09 14.44 -12.42
CA GLN A 28 -3.67 14.75 -12.59
C GLN A 28 -2.79 13.66 -11.97
N ILE A 29 -3.11 13.18 -10.77
CA ILE A 29 -2.37 12.08 -10.12
C ILE A 29 -2.48 10.80 -10.96
N ARG A 30 -3.70 10.42 -11.37
CA ARG A 30 -3.96 9.25 -12.21
C ARG A 30 -3.16 9.28 -13.51
N ARG A 31 -3.09 10.44 -14.17
CA ARG A 31 -2.32 10.65 -15.41
C ARG A 31 -0.83 10.89 -15.16
N LYS A 32 -0.35 10.84 -13.91
CA LYS A 32 1.04 11.16 -13.54
C LYS A 32 1.44 12.57 -14.03
N ASP A 33 0.49 13.48 -14.10
CA ASP A 33 0.64 14.87 -14.55
C ASP A 33 0.66 15.81 -13.35
N VAL A 34 1.65 15.62 -12.48
CA VAL A 34 1.70 16.26 -11.15
C VAL A 34 2.75 17.38 -11.05
N SER A 35 3.51 17.66 -12.11
CA SER A 35 4.63 18.62 -12.06
C SER A 35 4.20 20.08 -11.89
N GLY A 36 2.97 20.43 -12.27
CA GLY A 36 2.43 21.80 -12.23
C GLY A 36 1.46 22.10 -11.09
N CYS A 37 1.33 21.20 -10.11
CA CYS A 37 0.37 21.32 -9.00
C CYS A 37 1.04 21.00 -7.65
N ILE A 38 0.37 21.33 -6.56
CA ILE A 38 0.83 20.98 -5.21
C ILE A 38 0.20 19.65 -4.81
N CYS A 39 1.03 18.67 -4.44
CA CYS A 39 0.54 17.44 -3.83
C CYS A 39 0.05 17.76 -2.42
N GLN A 40 -1.21 17.48 -2.19
CA GLN A 40 -1.88 17.96 -1.01
C GLN A 40 -1.54 17.12 0.22
N GLY A 41 -1.30 17.76 1.36
CA GLY A 41 -1.29 17.08 2.66
C GLY A 41 -2.71 16.66 3.10
N HIS A 42 -2.82 15.54 3.79
CA HIS A 42 -4.08 15.08 4.34
C HIS A 42 -4.32 15.63 5.76
N LYS A 43 -5.58 15.85 6.11
CA LYS A 43 -6.01 16.21 7.47
C LYS A 43 -6.95 15.14 8.02
N ASP A 44 -7.17 15.16 9.33
CA ASP A 44 -8.18 14.34 10.00
C ASP A 44 -9.59 14.99 9.91
N ASP A 45 -9.84 15.76 8.84
CA ASP A 45 -11.09 16.53 8.60
C ASP A 45 -12.26 15.66 8.16
N CYS A 46 -12.05 14.35 7.97
CA CYS A 46 -13.08 13.40 7.56
C CYS A 46 -13.50 12.52 8.73
N ASP A 47 -14.82 12.35 8.87
CA ASP A 47 -15.40 11.50 9.89
C ASP A 47 -15.02 10.04 9.67
N PRO A 48 -14.92 9.25 10.76
CA PRO A 48 -14.88 7.80 10.65
C PRO A 48 -16.09 7.28 9.88
N VAL A 49 -15.86 6.32 8.99
CA VAL A 49 -16.96 5.67 8.25
C VAL A 49 -17.86 4.93 9.23
N LYS A 50 -19.15 5.31 9.28
CA LYS A 50 -20.16 4.66 10.12
C LYS A 50 -20.90 3.58 9.35
N GLY A 51 -21.32 2.51 10.04
CA GLY A 51 -22.13 1.45 9.46
C GLY A 51 -21.38 0.54 8.48
N CYS A 52 -20.05 0.49 8.60
CA CYS A 52 -19.19 -0.38 7.82
C CYS A 52 -18.58 -1.44 8.73
N ASP A 53 -18.90 -2.70 8.46
CA ASP A 53 -18.33 -3.86 9.14
C ASP A 53 -17.57 -4.76 8.17
N ALA A 54 -16.61 -5.49 8.73
CA ALA A 54 -15.85 -6.54 8.08
C ALA A 54 -16.03 -7.80 8.93
N CYS A 55 -16.83 -8.74 8.46
CA CYS A 55 -17.08 -10.00 9.17
C CYS A 55 -17.68 -9.80 10.57
N GLY A 56 -18.59 -8.83 10.74
CA GLY A 56 -19.15 -8.50 12.06
C GLY A 56 -18.22 -7.70 12.97
N PHE A 57 -17.07 -7.23 12.46
CA PHE A 57 -16.20 -6.30 13.17
C PHE A 57 -16.29 -4.89 12.58
N GLU A 58 -16.51 -3.90 13.42
CA GLU A 58 -16.53 -2.49 13.02
C GLU A 58 -15.18 -2.03 12.45
N ILE A 59 -15.23 -1.23 11.37
CA ILE A 59 -14.07 -0.55 10.80
C ILE A 59 -13.96 0.86 11.38
N LYS A 60 -13.08 1.04 12.37
CA LYS A 60 -13.00 2.30 13.16
C LYS A 60 -12.08 3.36 12.57
N GLU A 61 -11.00 2.94 11.91
CA GLU A 61 -9.88 3.83 11.58
C GLU A 61 -9.97 4.45 10.17
N ARG A 62 -10.98 4.06 9.38
CA ARG A 62 -11.15 4.56 8.01
C ARG A 62 -11.84 5.92 8.02
N ARG A 63 -11.21 6.90 7.36
CA ARG A 63 -11.70 8.28 7.25
C ARG A 63 -11.79 8.71 5.79
N THR A 64 -13.00 8.77 5.25
CA THR A 64 -13.32 9.16 3.85
C THR A 64 -14.68 9.84 3.81
N HIS A 65 -14.96 10.68 2.80
CA HIS A 65 -16.30 11.24 2.54
C HIS A 65 -17.26 10.24 1.90
N SER A 66 -16.76 9.14 1.33
CA SER A 66 -17.58 8.05 0.80
C SER A 66 -18.51 7.49 1.90
N LYS A 67 -19.82 7.69 1.74
CA LYS A 67 -20.84 7.33 2.74
C LYS A 67 -21.40 5.92 2.50
N ALA A 68 -21.85 5.31 3.60
CA ALA A 68 -22.69 4.11 3.67
C ALA A 68 -23.87 4.14 2.65
N PRO A 69 -24.45 2.98 2.25
CA PRO A 69 -24.42 1.69 2.93
C PRO A 69 -23.24 0.78 2.56
N GLN A 70 -22.42 1.16 1.58
CA GLN A 70 -21.29 0.33 1.13
C GLN A 70 -20.00 0.89 1.73
N CYS A 71 -19.21 0.02 2.37
CA CYS A 71 -17.87 0.36 2.80
C CYS A 71 -17.08 0.97 1.61
N PRO A 72 -16.35 2.08 1.80
CA PRO A 72 -15.59 2.69 0.72
C PRO A 72 -14.66 1.69 0.05
N VAL A 73 -14.64 1.71 -1.28
CA VAL A 73 -13.77 0.89 -2.11
C VAL A 73 -12.81 1.83 -2.84
N GLY A 74 -11.79 2.30 -2.13
CA GLY A 74 -10.82 3.21 -2.69
C GLY A 74 -11.12 4.70 -2.47
N CYS A 75 -10.22 5.54 -2.97
CA CYS A 75 -10.34 7.00 -2.91
C CYS A 75 -11.10 7.58 -4.10
N THR A 76 -11.89 8.62 -3.85
CA THR A 76 -12.56 9.41 -4.89
C THR A 76 -12.01 10.83 -4.95
N ALA A 77 -12.44 11.61 -5.94
CA ALA A 77 -12.13 13.03 -6.05
C ALA A 77 -12.57 13.86 -4.82
N GLN A 78 -13.58 13.41 -4.09
CA GLN A 78 -14.09 14.11 -2.90
C GLN A 78 -13.20 13.90 -1.67
N ASP A 79 -12.44 12.80 -1.63
CA ASP A 79 -11.60 12.40 -0.48
C ASP A 79 -10.23 13.09 -0.43
N TRP A 80 -10.06 14.17 -1.18
CA TRP A 80 -8.78 14.86 -1.40
C TRP A 80 -8.12 15.38 -0.11
N ASN A 81 -8.91 15.72 0.91
CA ASN A 81 -8.42 16.16 2.22
C ASN A 81 -8.45 15.07 3.31
N CYS A 82 -8.97 13.88 3.00
CA CYS A 82 -9.16 12.82 3.99
C CYS A 82 -7.88 12.04 4.27
N ARG A 83 -7.61 11.78 5.55
CA ARG A 83 -6.51 10.89 5.97
C ARG A 83 -6.55 9.55 5.27
N GLY A 84 -7.71 8.93 5.08
CA GLY A 84 -7.82 7.62 4.40
C GLY A 84 -7.33 7.62 2.96
N CYS A 85 -7.11 8.78 2.36
CA CYS A 85 -6.59 8.92 1.00
C CYS A 85 -5.22 9.59 0.94
N GLY A 86 -4.52 9.65 2.08
CA GLY A 86 -3.20 10.27 2.20
C GLY A 86 -2.13 9.65 1.32
N ILE A 87 -2.15 8.32 1.12
CA ILE A 87 -1.21 7.69 0.18
C ILE A 87 -1.42 8.22 -1.24
N TRP A 88 -2.66 8.33 -1.72
CA TRP A 88 -2.94 8.77 -3.08
C TRP A 88 -2.62 10.25 -3.31
N TYR A 89 -3.21 11.13 -2.50
CA TYR A 89 -3.12 12.58 -2.69
C TYR A 89 -1.82 13.21 -2.19
N THR A 90 -1.16 12.58 -1.22
CA THR A 90 0.08 13.10 -0.62
C THR A 90 1.28 12.27 -1.05
N THR A 91 1.44 11.05 -0.51
CA THR A 91 2.72 10.32 -0.60
C THR A 91 3.06 9.88 -2.02
N LEU A 92 2.10 9.28 -2.73
CA LEU A 92 2.24 8.86 -4.11
C LEU A 92 2.42 10.08 -5.02
N CYS A 93 1.58 11.10 -4.87
CA CYS A 93 1.70 12.34 -5.64
C CYS A 93 3.10 12.96 -5.51
N ASN A 94 3.59 13.13 -4.27
CA ASN A 94 4.94 13.65 -4.01
C ASN A 94 6.01 12.77 -4.66
N SER A 95 5.87 11.44 -4.55
CA SER A 95 6.80 10.50 -5.15
C SER A 95 6.81 10.61 -6.68
N LEU A 96 5.64 10.73 -7.32
CA LEU A 96 5.54 10.95 -8.77
C LEU A 96 6.24 12.24 -9.21
N GLN A 97 6.10 13.34 -8.46
CA GLN A 97 6.83 14.58 -8.74
C GLN A 97 8.35 14.38 -8.70
N LEU A 98 8.86 13.68 -7.68
CA LEU A 98 10.28 13.37 -7.57
C LEU A 98 10.75 12.50 -8.74
N CYS A 99 10.00 11.45 -9.08
CA CYS A 99 10.31 10.57 -10.21
C CYS A 99 10.38 11.34 -11.54
N LEU A 100 9.44 12.25 -11.80
CA LEU A 100 9.38 13.04 -13.04
C LEU A 100 10.48 14.10 -13.13
N LYS A 101 11.02 14.56 -11.98
CA LYS A 101 12.17 15.47 -11.91
C LYS A 101 13.53 14.75 -12.10
N GLY A 102 13.53 13.43 -12.31
CA GLY A 102 14.75 12.65 -12.49
C GLY A 102 15.45 12.25 -11.20
N SER A 103 14.79 12.37 -10.04
CA SER A 103 15.30 11.79 -8.80
C SER A 103 15.30 10.26 -8.86
N LYS A 104 16.12 9.60 -8.04
CA LYS A 104 16.16 8.12 -7.96
C LYS A 104 14.80 7.59 -7.52
N CYS A 105 14.04 7.08 -8.49
CA CYS A 105 12.71 6.51 -8.33
C CYS A 105 12.78 5.00 -8.51
N VAL A 106 12.41 4.26 -7.47
CA VAL A 106 12.34 2.80 -7.53
C VAL A 106 10.94 2.41 -7.98
N SER A 107 10.83 2.00 -9.25
CA SER A 107 9.55 1.69 -9.89
C SER A 107 9.69 0.52 -10.87
N SER A 108 8.59 -0.17 -11.15
CA SER A 108 8.60 -1.31 -12.07
C SER A 108 8.86 -0.90 -13.52
N ASN A 109 8.46 0.31 -13.90
CA ASN A 109 8.68 0.90 -15.22
C ASN A 109 9.00 2.39 -15.08
N LYS A 110 9.62 2.99 -16.10
CA LYS A 110 9.91 4.43 -16.12
C LYS A 110 8.63 5.25 -15.95
N ILE A 111 8.59 6.05 -14.88
CA ILE A 111 7.49 6.98 -14.62
C ILE A 111 7.51 8.10 -15.68
N SER A 112 6.38 8.28 -16.35
CA SER A 112 6.17 9.32 -17.35
C SER A 112 4.71 9.78 -17.32
N LYS A 113 4.46 11.03 -17.70
CA LYS A 113 3.11 11.58 -17.86
C LYS A 113 2.33 10.72 -18.86
N ASN A 114 1.09 10.37 -18.51
CA ASN A 114 0.21 9.44 -19.25
C ASN A 114 0.82 8.04 -19.48
N GLY A 115 1.92 7.71 -18.81
CA GLY A 115 2.56 6.39 -18.92
C GLY A 115 1.73 5.29 -18.28
N PRO A 116 2.11 4.01 -18.50
CA PRO A 116 1.40 2.86 -17.97
C PRO A 116 1.39 2.82 -16.45
N SER A 117 0.50 1.98 -15.88
CA SER A 117 0.56 1.61 -14.46
C SER A 117 1.96 1.13 -14.09
N SER A 118 2.43 1.52 -12.91
CA SER A 118 3.72 1.11 -12.37
C SER A 118 3.61 0.86 -10.88
N TRP A 119 4.29 -0.18 -10.40
CA TRP A 119 4.56 -0.34 -8.98
C TRP A 119 5.67 0.61 -8.57
N ILE A 120 5.56 1.19 -7.38
CA ILE A 120 6.51 2.18 -6.87
C ILE A 120 6.79 1.92 -5.39
N LEU A 121 8.05 2.04 -5.01
CA LEU A 121 8.46 2.10 -3.62
C LEU A 121 8.41 3.56 -3.16
N LEU A 122 7.55 3.86 -2.21
CA LEU A 122 7.42 5.15 -1.55
C LEU A 122 8.43 5.22 -0.41
N PRO A 123 9.43 6.13 -0.46
CA PRO A 123 10.40 6.28 0.62
C PRO A 123 9.72 6.97 1.82
N GLN A 124 9.61 6.26 2.93
CA GLN A 124 9.13 6.73 4.24
C GLN A 124 9.95 6.03 5.35
N ASP A 125 9.79 6.42 6.61
CA ASP A 125 10.41 5.74 7.76
C ASP A 125 10.08 4.24 7.78
N GLU A 126 8.84 3.90 7.41
CA GLU A 126 8.42 2.56 7.02
C GLU A 126 8.06 2.57 5.52
N PRO A 127 8.93 2.04 4.63
CA PRO A 127 8.67 2.11 3.20
C PRO A 127 7.40 1.36 2.80
N LEU A 128 6.67 1.94 1.85
CA LEU A 128 5.43 1.38 1.32
C LEU A 128 5.58 1.09 -0.16
N ILE A 129 5.05 -0.03 -0.62
CA ILE A 129 4.93 -0.34 -2.04
C ILE A 129 3.50 -0.15 -2.47
N THR A 130 3.27 0.70 -3.46
CA THR A 130 1.95 0.96 -4.03
C THR A 130 1.99 0.93 -5.55
N ASN A 131 0.85 1.21 -6.19
CA ASN A 131 0.71 1.35 -7.62
C ASN A 131 0.34 2.80 -7.99
N THR A 132 0.76 3.24 -9.18
CA THR A 132 0.37 4.55 -9.72
C THR A 132 -1.09 4.63 -10.18
N ASP A 133 -1.74 3.49 -10.34
CA ASP A 133 -3.18 3.40 -10.56
C ASP A 133 -3.89 3.31 -9.22
N LEU A 134 -5.12 3.82 -9.16
CA LEU A 134 -5.96 3.68 -7.99
C LEU A 134 -6.37 2.21 -7.86
N LEU A 135 -5.89 1.58 -6.79
CA LEU A 135 -6.12 0.18 -6.43
C LEU A 135 -6.53 0.15 -4.96
N PRO A 136 -7.67 -0.42 -4.54
CA PRO A 136 -8.08 -0.29 -3.14
C PRO A 136 -7.32 -1.22 -2.17
N GLY A 137 -7.37 -2.54 -2.33
CA GLY A 137 -6.65 -3.45 -1.44
C GLY A 137 -6.80 -4.94 -1.76
N ILE A 138 -6.74 -5.76 -0.71
CA ILE A 138 -6.62 -7.23 -0.82
C ILE A 138 -7.85 -7.91 -1.44
N LEU A 139 -9.07 -7.41 -1.21
CA LEU A 139 -10.27 -7.97 -1.82
C LEU A 139 -10.28 -7.76 -3.33
N GLU A 140 -9.94 -6.56 -3.78
CA GLU A 140 -9.89 -6.20 -5.19
C GLU A 140 -8.73 -6.92 -5.88
N MET A 141 -7.61 -7.09 -5.17
CA MET A 141 -6.51 -7.95 -5.59
C MET A 141 -6.96 -9.39 -5.81
N ALA A 142 -7.70 -9.96 -4.86
CA ALA A 142 -8.20 -11.32 -4.98
C ALA A 142 -9.27 -11.44 -6.08
N ASN A 143 -10.09 -10.42 -6.33
CA ASN A 143 -11.11 -10.45 -7.37
C ASN A 143 -10.52 -10.20 -8.78
N ASN A 144 -9.39 -9.53 -8.89
CA ASN A 144 -8.70 -9.25 -10.15
C ASN A 144 -7.18 -9.50 -10.03
N PRO A 145 -6.75 -10.77 -9.88
CA PRO A 145 -5.35 -11.10 -9.64
C PRO A 145 -4.43 -10.65 -10.79
N GLY A 146 -4.93 -10.54 -12.03
CA GLY A 146 -4.15 -10.07 -13.17
C GLY A 146 -3.66 -8.62 -13.02
N LYS A 147 -4.48 -7.73 -12.44
CA LYS A 147 -4.10 -6.32 -12.22
C LYS A 147 -3.05 -6.16 -11.11
N TYR A 148 -2.95 -7.13 -10.22
CA TYR A 148 -2.11 -7.08 -9.02
C TYR A 148 -0.97 -8.09 -9.03
N GLY A 149 -0.86 -8.95 -10.05
CA GLY A 149 0.01 -10.14 -10.05
C GLY A 149 1.45 -9.84 -9.64
N ASP A 150 1.98 -8.72 -10.12
CA ASP A 150 3.36 -8.32 -9.87
C ASP A 150 3.59 -7.58 -8.55
N ALA A 151 2.55 -7.35 -7.73
CA ALA A 151 2.64 -6.53 -6.52
C ALA A 151 3.66 -7.09 -5.52
N PHE A 152 3.50 -8.36 -5.15
CA PHE A 152 4.40 -9.04 -4.22
C PHE A 152 5.75 -9.41 -4.87
N ASP A 153 5.80 -9.57 -6.19
CA ASP A 153 7.05 -9.82 -6.90
C ASP A 153 7.93 -8.55 -6.95
N PHE A 154 7.32 -7.40 -7.24
CA PHE A 154 7.97 -6.11 -7.11
C PHE A 154 8.39 -5.84 -5.66
N ALA A 155 7.53 -6.17 -4.69
CA ALA A 155 7.86 -6.02 -3.28
C ALA A 155 9.08 -6.84 -2.86
N GLN A 156 9.13 -8.11 -3.28
CA GLN A 156 10.23 -9.00 -2.94
C GLN A 156 11.58 -8.61 -3.56
N ARG A 157 11.57 -7.79 -4.63
CA ARG A 157 12.80 -7.21 -5.20
C ARG A 157 13.33 -6.00 -4.42
N ASN A 158 12.51 -5.42 -3.54
CA ASN A 158 12.77 -4.13 -2.90
C ASN A 158 12.75 -4.20 -1.36
N TYR A 159 12.93 -5.40 -0.79
CA TYR A 159 13.11 -5.60 0.65
C TYR A 159 14.32 -6.49 0.93
N ASP A 160 14.87 -6.37 2.14
CA ASP A 160 15.91 -7.26 2.67
C ASP A 160 15.24 -8.43 3.43
N PRO A 161 15.19 -9.66 2.87
CA PRO A 161 14.54 -10.79 3.53
C PRO A 161 15.20 -11.20 4.87
N ASP A 162 16.44 -10.79 5.12
CA ASP A 162 17.13 -11.11 6.38
C ASP A 162 16.74 -10.18 7.52
N LYS A 163 16.16 -9.01 7.22
CA LYS A 163 15.82 -7.98 8.21
C LYS A 163 14.36 -7.54 8.15
N GLN A 164 13.71 -7.75 7.02
CA GLN A 164 12.40 -7.18 6.71
C GLN A 164 11.39 -8.27 6.35
N ALA A 165 10.12 -7.89 6.49
CA ALA A 165 8.95 -8.62 6.07
C ALA A 165 8.09 -7.69 5.19
N LEU A 166 7.19 -8.32 4.45
CA LEU A 166 6.20 -7.64 3.64
C LEU A 166 4.82 -7.92 4.23
N ALA A 167 3.97 -6.91 4.37
CA ALA A 167 2.64 -7.09 4.92
C ALA A 167 1.60 -6.20 4.22
N LEU A 168 0.43 -6.76 3.93
CA LEU A 168 -0.71 -6.10 3.32
C LEU A 168 -1.91 -6.23 4.26
N ASN A 169 -2.34 -5.10 4.81
CA ASN A 169 -3.47 -5.04 5.72
C ASN A 169 -4.78 -5.56 5.09
N SER A 170 -5.66 -6.05 5.95
CA SER A 170 -7.01 -6.45 5.57
C SER A 170 -7.90 -5.23 5.31
N VAL A 171 -9.11 -5.45 4.81
CA VAL A 171 -10.09 -4.36 4.70
C VAL A 171 -10.42 -3.81 6.07
N ARG A 172 -10.51 -4.67 7.10
CA ARG A 172 -10.79 -4.24 8.47
C ARG A 172 -9.72 -3.30 9.03
N THR A 173 -8.45 -3.59 8.79
CA THR A 173 -7.34 -2.93 9.51
C THR A 173 -6.63 -1.85 8.70
N ARG A 174 -6.84 -1.78 7.38
CA ARG A 174 -6.26 -0.71 6.58
C ARG A 174 -6.87 0.63 6.97
N THR A 175 -6.01 1.61 7.19
CA THR A 175 -6.40 3.01 7.45
C THR A 175 -6.42 3.84 6.17
N MET A 176 -5.78 3.34 5.11
CA MET A 176 -5.63 4.00 3.81
C MET A 176 -6.30 3.16 2.71
N GLU A 177 -7.00 3.83 1.80
CA GLU A 177 -7.80 3.25 0.70
C GLU A 177 -7.05 3.18 -0.63
N GLN A 178 -5.72 3.19 -0.58
CA GLN A 178 -4.86 2.86 -1.71
C GLN A 178 -4.05 1.63 -1.32
N PHE A 179 -3.93 0.65 -2.22
CA PHE A 179 -3.20 -0.59 -2.02
C PHE A 179 -1.77 -0.27 -1.61
N HIS A 180 -1.34 -0.81 -0.47
CA HIS A 180 0.03 -0.63 0.00
C HIS A 180 0.52 -1.89 0.71
N ILE A 181 1.70 -2.35 0.31
CA ILE A 181 2.45 -3.37 1.03
C ILE A 181 3.47 -2.65 1.90
N HIS A 182 3.40 -2.89 3.20
CA HIS A 182 4.38 -2.45 4.18
C HIS A 182 5.70 -3.20 3.99
N VAL A 183 6.81 -2.48 3.96
CA VAL A 183 8.16 -3.05 4.09
C VAL A 183 8.63 -2.76 5.52
N CYS A 184 8.36 -3.71 6.41
CA CYS A 184 8.56 -3.54 7.84
C CYS A 184 9.72 -4.40 8.34
N SER A 185 10.29 -4.07 9.50
CA SER A 185 11.27 -4.97 10.16
C SER A 185 10.61 -6.30 10.53
N LYS A 186 11.30 -7.42 10.34
CA LYS A 186 10.74 -8.75 10.63
C LYS A 186 10.93 -9.16 12.10
N PRO A 187 10.11 -10.08 12.65
CA PRO A 187 10.29 -10.65 13.98
C PRO A 187 11.70 -11.23 14.20
N THR A 188 12.21 -11.06 15.41
CA THR A 188 13.57 -11.45 15.83
C THR A 188 13.55 -12.74 16.63
N THR A 189 14.70 -13.35 16.89
CA THR A 189 14.77 -14.57 17.72
C THR A 189 14.29 -14.34 19.15
N GLN A 190 14.42 -13.12 19.68
CA GLN A 190 13.94 -12.73 21.02
C GLN A 190 12.41 -12.56 21.05
N ASN A 191 11.79 -12.14 19.95
CA ASN A 191 10.34 -12.07 19.80
C ASN A 191 9.93 -12.66 18.44
N PRO A 192 9.88 -14.01 18.33
CA PRO A 192 9.76 -14.68 17.04
C PRO A 192 8.37 -14.61 16.43
N ARG A 193 7.34 -14.25 17.21
CA ARG A 193 5.94 -14.13 16.77
C ARG A 193 5.53 -15.29 15.84
N VAL A 194 5.10 -14.98 14.61
CA VAL A 194 4.70 -15.96 13.60
C VAL A 194 5.84 -16.89 13.15
N ILE A 195 7.09 -16.42 13.18
CA ILE A 195 8.25 -17.20 12.69
C ILE A 195 8.38 -18.51 13.47
N LYS A 196 8.13 -18.50 14.79
CA LYS A 196 8.19 -19.73 15.61
C LYS A 196 7.23 -20.81 15.08
N ARG A 197 6.04 -20.41 14.64
CA ARG A 197 5.03 -21.31 14.09
C ARG A 197 5.42 -21.80 12.70
N LEU A 198 5.98 -20.93 11.86
CA LEU A 198 6.43 -21.30 10.51
C LEU A 198 7.60 -22.28 10.54
N GLN A 199 8.56 -22.13 11.46
CA GLN A 199 9.69 -23.07 11.59
C GLN A 199 9.26 -24.49 11.99
N ALA A 200 8.18 -24.62 12.75
CA ALA A 200 7.63 -25.93 13.13
C ALA A 200 6.75 -26.54 12.02
N ALA A 201 6.41 -25.76 10.98
CA ALA A 201 5.55 -26.21 9.90
C ALA A 201 6.35 -26.97 8.83
N LYS A 202 5.69 -27.91 8.17
CA LYS A 202 6.24 -28.57 6.98
C LYS A 202 6.25 -27.58 5.82
N LEU A 203 7.34 -27.58 5.06
CA LEU A 203 7.41 -26.81 3.83
C LEU A 203 6.32 -27.29 2.85
N ASN A 204 5.66 -26.33 2.22
CA ASN A 204 4.65 -26.51 1.20
C ASN A 204 5.07 -25.72 -0.06
N PRO A 205 5.83 -26.32 -0.99
CA PRO A 205 6.26 -25.68 -2.22
C PRO A 205 5.16 -25.62 -3.30
N THR A 206 3.93 -26.05 -2.99
CA THR A 206 2.84 -26.04 -3.96
C THR A 206 2.33 -24.61 -4.23
N LYS A 207 1.46 -24.47 -5.23
CA LYS A 207 0.78 -23.19 -5.50
C LYS A 207 -0.36 -22.90 -4.53
N GLU A 208 -0.75 -23.84 -3.68
CA GLU A 208 -1.86 -23.68 -2.74
C GLU A 208 -1.40 -23.16 -1.38
N LEU A 209 -2.20 -22.29 -0.76
CA LEU A 209 -2.03 -21.93 0.64
C LEU A 209 -2.67 -23.01 1.52
N LEU A 210 -1.84 -23.68 2.32
CA LEU A 210 -2.28 -24.73 3.24
C LEU A 210 -2.31 -24.20 4.69
N PRO A 211 -3.28 -24.66 5.50
CA PRO A 211 -3.38 -24.22 6.88
C PRO A 211 -2.14 -24.62 7.67
N ILE A 212 -1.59 -23.69 8.44
CA ILE A 212 -0.53 -23.96 9.41
C ILE A 212 -1.20 -24.24 10.76
N PRO A 213 -0.86 -25.31 11.49
CA PRO A 213 -1.41 -25.56 12.82
C PRO A 213 -1.12 -24.40 13.78
N LYS A 214 -2.10 -24.03 14.60
CA LYS A 214 -1.91 -23.03 15.67
C LYS A 214 -0.99 -23.58 16.76
N LEU A 215 -0.18 -22.73 17.39
CA LEU A 215 0.58 -23.11 18.58
C LEU A 215 -0.25 -22.93 19.86
N LYS A 216 -1.14 -21.93 19.87
CA LYS A 216 -2.09 -21.65 20.94
C LYS A 216 -3.50 -21.48 20.37
N PRO A 217 -4.57 -21.81 21.12
CA PRO A 217 -5.95 -21.60 20.67
C PRO A 217 -6.25 -20.16 20.24
N THR A 218 -5.58 -19.19 20.88
CA THR A 218 -5.72 -17.75 20.63
C THR A 218 -4.98 -17.26 19.39
N ASP A 219 -4.06 -18.04 18.81
CA ASP A 219 -3.34 -17.62 17.61
C ASP A 219 -4.33 -17.46 16.45
N PRO A 220 -4.12 -16.51 15.53
CA PRO A 220 -4.94 -16.40 14.33
C PRO A 220 -4.75 -17.62 13.42
N ASN A 221 -5.69 -17.88 12.52
CA ASN A 221 -5.47 -18.87 11.48
C ASN A 221 -4.44 -18.33 10.48
N LEU A 222 -3.67 -19.25 9.90
CA LEU A 222 -2.68 -18.96 8.88
C LEU A 222 -2.78 -19.98 7.77
N TRP A 223 -2.75 -19.50 6.53
CA TRP A 223 -2.65 -20.34 5.33
C TRP A 223 -1.43 -19.91 4.56
N CYS A 224 -0.47 -20.82 4.38
CA CYS A 224 0.81 -20.46 3.80
C CYS A 224 1.25 -21.41 2.69
N LYS A 225 2.06 -20.85 1.80
CA LYS A 225 2.98 -21.57 0.91
C LYS A 225 4.41 -21.19 1.29
N SER A 226 5.36 -22.04 0.99
CA SER A 226 6.76 -21.82 1.34
C SER A 226 7.69 -22.07 0.16
N VAL A 227 8.81 -21.36 0.14
CA VAL A 227 9.93 -21.60 -0.74
C VAL A 227 11.14 -21.92 0.12
N ALA A 228 11.77 -23.07 -0.13
CA ALA A 228 12.93 -23.50 0.62
C ALA A 228 14.10 -22.51 0.47
N SER A 229 14.99 -22.49 1.45
CA SER A 229 16.21 -21.66 1.42
C SER A 229 16.96 -21.79 0.08
N GLY A 230 17.36 -20.65 -0.47
CA GLY A 230 18.09 -20.57 -1.74
C GLY A 230 17.27 -20.87 -3.01
N LYS A 231 15.95 -21.10 -2.90
CA LYS A 231 15.08 -21.40 -4.07
C LYS A 231 14.36 -20.19 -4.67
N GLY A 232 14.70 -18.97 -4.24
CA GLY A 232 14.18 -17.72 -4.81
C GLY A 232 12.97 -17.15 -4.06
N PRO A 233 12.21 -16.23 -4.67
CA PRO A 233 11.05 -15.57 -4.06
C PRO A 233 9.81 -16.48 -4.02
N VAL A 234 8.82 -16.09 -3.23
CA VAL A 234 7.48 -16.68 -3.27
C VAL A 234 6.75 -16.15 -4.49
N THR A 235 6.61 -16.98 -5.53
CA THR A 235 5.92 -16.64 -6.78
C THR A 235 4.43 -16.97 -6.74
N ASP A 236 3.65 -16.44 -7.69
CA ASP A 236 2.20 -16.69 -7.85
C ASP A 236 1.36 -16.40 -6.59
N PHE A 237 1.85 -15.58 -5.66
CA PHE A 237 1.22 -15.44 -4.34
C PHE A 237 -0.16 -14.79 -4.42
N VAL A 238 -0.33 -13.82 -5.31
CA VAL A 238 -1.63 -13.17 -5.58
C VAL A 238 -2.67 -14.18 -6.07
N GLN A 239 -2.28 -15.07 -6.99
CA GLN A 239 -3.14 -16.16 -7.49
C GLN A 239 -3.45 -17.17 -6.38
N SER A 240 -2.49 -17.48 -5.50
CA SER A 240 -2.70 -18.32 -4.33
C SER A 240 -3.73 -17.70 -3.35
N ILE A 241 -3.71 -16.38 -3.14
CA ILE A 241 -4.70 -15.65 -2.33
C ILE A 241 -6.09 -15.70 -2.99
N HIS A 242 -6.17 -15.44 -4.29
CA HIS A 242 -7.40 -15.58 -5.06
C HIS A 242 -8.02 -16.97 -4.87
N ALA A 243 -7.23 -18.03 -5.07
CA ALA A 243 -7.68 -19.41 -4.92
C ALA A 243 -8.18 -19.71 -3.49
N LEU A 244 -7.52 -19.19 -2.45
CA LEU A 244 -7.99 -19.32 -1.07
C LEU A 244 -9.35 -18.63 -0.88
N PHE A 245 -9.56 -17.45 -1.45
CA PHE A 245 -10.81 -16.72 -1.33
C PHE A 245 -11.95 -17.35 -2.14
N GLN A 246 -11.68 -18.19 -3.13
CA GLN A 246 -12.73 -18.96 -3.81
C GLN A 246 -13.21 -20.17 -2.99
N LYS A 247 -12.44 -20.64 -1.99
CA LYS A 247 -12.84 -21.77 -1.15
C LYS A 247 -13.96 -21.34 -0.17
N PRO A 248 -15.16 -21.95 -0.22
CA PRO A 248 -16.25 -21.59 0.68
C PRO A 248 -15.85 -21.74 2.14
N LYS A 249 -16.15 -20.72 2.96
CA LYS A 249 -15.91 -20.71 4.42
C LYS A 249 -14.45 -20.91 4.86
N ALA A 250 -13.49 -20.83 3.94
CA ALA A 250 -12.08 -21.02 4.29
C ALA A 250 -11.55 -19.86 5.15
N VAL A 251 -11.91 -18.63 4.79
CA VAL A 251 -11.51 -17.41 5.49
C VAL A 251 -12.59 -16.34 5.34
N CYS A 252 -12.78 -15.52 6.35
CA CYS A 252 -13.57 -14.30 6.18
C CYS A 252 -12.71 -13.23 5.51
N LYS A 253 -13.08 -12.86 4.28
CA LYS A 253 -12.17 -12.18 3.34
C LYS A 253 -11.87 -10.74 3.76
N GLU A 254 -12.81 -10.10 4.44
CA GLU A 254 -12.74 -8.71 4.86
C GLU A 254 -11.74 -8.50 6.02
N ILE A 255 -11.46 -9.55 6.80
CA ILE A 255 -10.42 -9.55 7.84
C ILE A 255 -9.12 -10.22 7.38
N ALA A 256 -9.09 -10.80 6.19
CA ALA A 256 -7.92 -11.46 5.68
C ALA A 256 -6.81 -10.45 5.32
N GLY A 257 -5.63 -10.59 5.92
CA GLY A 257 -4.41 -9.90 5.56
C GLY A 257 -3.40 -10.84 4.91
N ALA A 258 -2.40 -10.32 4.22
CA ALA A 258 -1.36 -11.13 3.60
C ALA A 258 0.05 -10.67 3.99
N ALA A 259 1.02 -11.58 4.01
CA ALA A 259 2.40 -11.25 4.32
C ALA A 259 3.40 -12.19 3.64
N ILE A 260 4.62 -11.69 3.43
CA ILE A 260 5.79 -12.49 3.08
C ILE A 260 6.88 -12.29 4.13
N VAL A 261 7.43 -13.37 4.67
CA VAL A 261 8.50 -13.32 5.68
C VAL A 261 9.49 -14.47 5.47
N GLN A 262 10.75 -14.24 5.83
CA GLN A 262 11.77 -15.28 5.88
C GLN A 262 11.96 -15.77 7.32
N ASP A 263 11.85 -17.08 7.52
CA ASP A 263 12.10 -17.72 8.82
C ASP A 263 13.60 -17.77 9.16
N PHE A 264 13.96 -18.24 10.37
CA PHE A 264 15.38 -18.33 10.75
C PHE A 264 16.14 -19.46 10.05
N ASN A 265 15.44 -20.38 9.38
CA ASN A 265 16.03 -21.41 8.51
C ASN A 265 16.18 -20.90 7.06
N LYS A 266 15.99 -19.60 6.83
CA LYS A 266 16.08 -18.94 5.53
C LYS A 266 15.02 -19.41 4.51
N ASN A 267 13.97 -20.11 4.94
CA ASN A 267 12.83 -20.39 4.07
C ASN A 267 11.93 -19.16 4.00
N ARG A 268 11.37 -18.90 2.83
CA ARG A 268 10.43 -17.80 2.62
C ARG A 268 9.00 -18.33 2.65
N TRP A 269 8.11 -17.58 3.29
CA TRP A 269 6.72 -17.95 3.48
C TRP A 269 5.83 -16.84 2.95
N GLY A 270 4.88 -17.18 2.09
CA GLY A 270 3.77 -16.31 1.73
C GLY A 270 2.52 -16.80 2.45
N CYS A 271 1.96 -15.95 3.31
CA CYS A 271 0.89 -16.33 4.23
C CYS A 271 -0.31 -15.38 4.15
N VAL A 272 -1.50 -15.94 4.27
CA VAL A 272 -2.73 -15.20 4.60
C VAL A 272 -3.06 -15.44 6.07
N THR A 273 -3.49 -14.41 6.78
CA THR A 273 -3.99 -14.48 8.15
C THR A 273 -5.39 -13.91 8.24
N ASP A 274 -6.21 -14.44 9.15
CA ASP A 274 -7.51 -13.88 9.52
C ASP A 274 -7.48 -13.13 10.86
N SER A 275 -6.29 -12.74 11.31
CA SER A 275 -6.13 -11.92 12.51
C SER A 275 -7.02 -10.68 12.42
N LYS A 276 -7.88 -10.49 13.42
CA LYS A 276 -8.70 -9.27 13.51
C LYS A 276 -7.82 -8.03 13.54
N ASP A 277 -6.61 -8.10 14.10
CA ASP A 277 -5.69 -6.97 14.24
C ASP A 277 -4.77 -6.84 13.01
N GLY A 278 -4.99 -7.66 11.98
CA GLY A 278 -4.28 -7.60 10.70
C GLY A 278 -2.96 -8.37 10.75
N PRO A 279 -2.17 -8.32 9.66
CA PRO A 279 -0.90 -9.04 9.59
C PRO A 279 0.25 -8.32 10.31
N LEU A 280 0.19 -6.99 10.47
CA LEU A 280 1.32 -6.24 11.04
C LEU A 280 1.72 -6.71 12.45
N PRO A 281 0.79 -6.95 13.40
CA PRO A 281 1.16 -7.48 14.71
C PRO A 281 1.88 -8.83 14.68
N ASP A 282 1.68 -9.66 13.66
CA ASP A 282 2.30 -10.98 13.59
C ASP A 282 3.61 -11.00 12.80
N PHE A 283 3.66 -10.21 11.71
CA PHE A 283 4.71 -10.26 10.70
C PHE A 283 5.69 -9.08 10.74
N CYS A 284 5.39 -8.01 11.49
CA CYS A 284 6.24 -6.83 11.62
C CYS A 284 6.70 -6.63 13.07
N SER A 285 8.00 -6.51 13.31
CA SER A 285 8.54 -6.11 14.61
C SER A 285 8.34 -4.61 14.84
N GLY A 286 7.99 -4.21 16.06
CA GLY A 286 7.76 -2.82 16.43
C GLY A 286 6.32 -2.35 16.25
N TYR A 287 5.45 -3.18 15.67
CA TYR A 287 4.01 -2.96 15.70
C TYR A 287 3.44 -3.47 17.04
N HIS A 288 2.71 -2.60 17.72
CA HIS A 288 2.09 -2.80 19.03
C HIS A 288 0.59 -2.46 18.95
#